data_AF-A0A9D9TAC6-F1
#
_entry.id   AF-A0A9D9TAC6-F1
#
_cell.length_a   1.000
_cell.length_b   1.000
_cell.length_c   1.000
_cell.angle_alpha   90.00
_cell.angle_beta   90.00
_cell.angle_gamma   90.00
#
_symmetry.space_group_name_H-M   'P 1'
#
loop_
_entity.id
_entity.type
_entity.pdbx_description
1 polymer ?
#
loop_
_entity_poly.entity_id
_entity_poly.type
_entity_poly.pdbx_seq_one_letter_code
_entity_poly.pdbx_strand_id
1 'polypeptide(L)' 'MIDKQTTPGGGFSYYVSDEQLSEFAKLSLSERLRWVEAAREFTWLAQTPQIRERHERLRRGLTIV' A
#
# COMPACT_ATOMS: atom_id res chain seq x y z
N MET A 1 16.45 8.41 -15.30
CA MET A 1 17.16 8.04 -14.06
C MET A 1 16.21 8.35 -12.92
N ILE A 2 15.88 7.38 -12.06
CA ILE A 2 15.01 7.63 -10.89
C ILE A 2 15.92 8.14 -9.78
N ASP A 3 15.85 9.42 -9.47
CA ASP A 3 16.52 9.99 -8.30
C ASP A 3 15.93 9.36 -7.05
N LYS A 4 16.78 8.61 -6.33
CA LYS A 4 16.43 7.95 -5.09
C LYS A 4 16.32 9.03 -4.01
N GLN A 5 15.15 9.64 -3.86
CA GLN A 5 14.89 10.59 -2.77
C GLN A 5 14.99 9.86 -1.43
N THR A 6 16.15 9.95 -0.79
CA THR A 6 16.38 9.47 0.57
C THR A 6 15.57 10.36 1.52
N THR A 7 14.45 9.86 2.04
CA THR A 7 13.62 10.58 3.01
C THR A 7 14.39 10.69 4.33
N PRO A 8 14.75 11.90 4.82
CA PRO A 8 15.45 12.05 6.08
C PRO A 8 14.51 11.63 7.22
N GLY A 9 14.72 10.43 7.78
CA GLY A 9 13.85 9.86 8.82
C GLY A 9 13.51 8.38 8.67
N GLY A 10 13.88 7.76 7.54
CA GLY A 10 13.42 6.42 7.21
C GLY A 10 11.97 6.43 6.71
N GLY A 11 11.66 5.50 5.80
CA GLY A 11 10.36 5.44 5.15
C GLY A 11 10.44 4.81 3.76
N PHE A 12 9.28 4.64 3.14
CA PHE A 12 9.16 4.19 1.76
C PHE A 12 8.78 5.37 0.88
N SER A 13 9.53 5.61 -0.19
CA SER A 13 9.18 6.55 -1.24
C SER A 13 8.96 5.77 -2.54
N TYR A 14 7.89 6.10 -3.25
CA TYR A 14 7.61 5.57 -4.57
C TYR A 14 7.11 6.68 -5.47
N TYR A 15 7.44 6.57 -6.75
CA TYR A 15 6.97 7.49 -7.79
C TYR A 15 5.70 6.92 -8.43
N VAL A 16 4.73 7.79 -8.67
CA VAL A 16 3.52 7.50 -9.45
C VAL A 16 3.46 8.51 -10.58
N SER A 17 3.33 8.04 -11.82
CA SER A 17 3.28 8.93 -12.98
C SER A 17 1.91 9.61 -13.09
N ASP A 18 1.89 10.76 -13.79
CA ASP A 18 0.65 11.49 -14.08
C ASP A 18 -0.35 10.62 -14.88
N GLU A 19 0.16 9.75 -15.76
CA GLU A 19 -0.64 8.78 -16.50
C GLU A 19 -1.32 7.78 -15.57
N GLN A 20 -0.58 7.22 -14.60
CA GLN A 20 -1.14 6.30 -13.61
C GLN A 20 -2.22 6.98 -12.75
N LEU A 21 -2.01 8.23 -12.37
CA LEU A 21 -3.01 9.02 -11.63
C LEU A 21 -4.26 9.26 -12.48
N SER A 22 -4.09 9.60 -13.76
CA SER A 22 -5.18 9.81 -14.71
C SER A 22 -6.03 8.56 -14.90
N GLU A 23 -5.40 7.39 -15.10
CA GLU A 23 -6.12 6.12 -15.24
C GLU A 23 -6.86 5.74 -13.95
N PHE A 24 -6.24 5.92 -12.79
CA PHE A 24 -6.90 5.67 -11.51
C PHE A 24 -8.10 6.60 -11.29
N ALA A 25 -8.01 7.86 -11.73
CA ALA A 25 -9.10 8.83 -11.60
C ALA A 25 -10.35 8.43 -12.40
N LYS A 26 -10.20 7.71 -13.51
CA LYS A 26 -11.30 7.21 -14.35
C LYS A 26 -12.12 6.10 -13.69
N LEU A 27 -11.56 5.42 -12.68
CA LEU A 27 -12.24 4.32 -11.99
C LEU A 27 -13.43 4.84 -11.17
N SER A 28 -14.55 4.13 -11.25
CA SER A 28 -15.68 4.27 -10.34
C SER A 28 -15.27 3.97 -8.90
N LEU A 29 -16.07 4.44 -7.94
CA LEU A 29 -15.85 4.13 -6.52
C LEU A 29 -15.75 2.62 -6.26
N SER A 30 -16.60 1.83 -6.91
CA SER A 30 -16.60 0.37 -6.76
C SER A 30 -15.31 -0.27 -7.26
N GLU A 31 -14.74 0.23 -8.35
CA GLU A 31 -13.49 -0.26 -8.94
C GLU A 31 -12.30 0.11 -8.06
N ARG A 32 -12.31 1.32 -7.49
CA ARG A 32 -11.29 1.72 -6.51
C ARG A 32 -11.31 0.83 -5.28
N LEU A 33 -12.49 0.48 -4.76
CA LEU A 33 -12.61 -0.47 -3.65
C LEU A 33 -12.07 -1.85 -4.02
N ARG A 34 -12.40 -2.37 -5.22
CA ARG A 34 -11.84 -3.63 -5.72
C ARG A 34 -10.32 -3.57 -5.85
N TRP A 35 -9.78 -2.46 -6.33
CA TRP A 35 -8.33 -2.25 -6.43
C TRP A 35 -7.66 -2.27 -5.05
N VAL A 36 -8.25 -1.62 -4.04
CA VAL A 36 -7.73 -1.63 -2.66
C VAL A 36 -7.69 -3.05 -2.09
N GLU A 37 -8.75 -3.83 -2.31
CA GLU A 37 -8.79 -5.23 -1.86
C GLU A 37 -7.75 -6.11 -2.59
N ALA A 38 -7.61 -5.95 -3.90
CA ALA A 38 -6.59 -6.67 -4.67
C ALA A 38 -5.16 -6.33 -4.21
N ALA A 39 -4.88 -5.04 -3.95
CA ALA A 39 -3.59 -4.61 -3.41
C ALA A 39 -3.33 -5.20 -2.02
N ARG A 40 -4.36 -5.27 -1.17
CA ARG A 40 -4.28 -5.94 0.14
C ARG A 40 -3.96 -7.42 -0.01
N GLU A 41 -4.66 -8.14 -0.87
CA GLU A 41 -4.41 -9.58 -1.10
C GLU A 41 -2.99 -9.82 -1.60
N PHE A 42 -2.54 -9.02 -2.57
CA PHE A 42 -1.17 -9.09 -3.09
C PHE A 42 -0.13 -8.89 -1.99
N THR A 43 -0.28 -7.85 -1.17
CA THR A 43 0.66 -7.59 -0.06
C THR A 43 0.58 -8.67 1.02
N TRP A 44 -0.59 -9.24 1.28
CA TRP A 44 -0.77 -10.33 2.24
C TRP A 44 0.03 -11.58 1.86
N LEU A 45 0.03 -11.94 0.57
CA LEU A 45 0.79 -13.07 0.04
C LEU A 45 2.30 -12.91 0.30
N ALA A 46 2.82 -11.69 0.19
CA ALA A 46 4.23 -11.38 0.39
C ALA A 46 4.66 -11.23 1.86
N GLN A 47 3.73 -11.18 2.82
CA GLN A 47 4.07 -10.94 4.23
C GLN A 47 4.53 -12.21 4.95
N THR A 48 5.50 -12.05 5.86
CA THR A 48 5.85 -13.09 6.84
C THR A 48 4.72 -13.27 7.86
N PRO A 49 4.62 -14.43 8.53
CA PRO A 49 3.62 -14.65 9.58
C PRO A 49 3.60 -13.55 10.66
N GLN A 50 4.78 -13.07 11.06
CA GLN A 50 4.93 -12.03 12.07
C GLN A 50 4.36 -10.69 11.59
N ILE A 51 4.62 -10.30 10.33
CA ILE A 51 4.09 -9.05 9.77
C ILE A 51 2.57 -9.15 9.59
N ARG A 52 2.05 -10.31 9.18
CA ARG A 52 0.60 -10.56 9.08
C ARG A 52 -0.10 -10.36 10.42
N GLU A 53 0.47 -10.92 11.49
CA GLU A 53 -0.08 -10.75 12.85
C GLU A 53 -0.10 -9.27 13.27
N ARG A 54 1.01 -8.55 13.05
CA ARG A 54 1.10 -7.12 13.36
C ARG A 54 0.07 -6.29 12.58
N HIS A 55 -0.09 -6.55 11.28
CA HIS A 55 -1.12 -5.90 10.46
C HIS A 55 -2.54 -6.22 10.92
N GLU A 56 -2.82 -7.45 11.32
CA GLU A 56 -4.15 -7.83 11.80
C GLU A 56 -4.47 -7.21 13.17
N ARG A 57 -3.47 -7.05 14.05
CA ARG A 57 -3.62 -6.30 15.30
C ARG A 57 -4.01 -4.85 15.04
N LEU A 58 -3.29 -4.17 14.15
CA LEU A 58 -3.61 -2.78 13.77
C LEU A 58 -5.02 -2.67 13.18
N ARG A 59 -5.45 -3.61 12.33
CA ARG A 59 -6.82 -3.64 11.78
C ARG A 59 -7.89 -3.69 12.87
N ARG A 60 -7.62 -4.39 13.97
CA ARG A 60 -8.52 -4.51 15.12
C ARG A 60 -8.41 -3.34 16.11
N GLY A 61 -7.61 -2.32 15.81
CA GLY A 61 -7.35 -1.19 16.70
C GLY A 61 -6.42 -1.52 17.88
N LEU A 62 -5.62 -2.58 17.78
CA LEU A 62 -4.66 -3.00 18.81
C LEU A 62 -3.27 -2.46 18.50
N THR A 63 -2.44 -2.30 19.54
CA THR A 63 -1.03 -1.90 19.39
C THR A 63 -0.16 -3.04 18.85
N ILE A 64 0.93 -2.68 18.16
CA ILE A 64 1.98 -3.62 17.73
C ILE A 64 2.86 -3.97 18.92
N VAL A 65 3.26 -5.23 19.05
CA VAL A 65 4.24 -5.72 20.03
C VAL A 65 5.52 -6.15 19.32
#